data_AF-A0A4Y8RQF5-F1
#
_entry.id   AF-A0A4Y8RQF5-F1
#
_cell.length_a   1.000
_cell.length_b   1.000
_cell.length_c   1.000
_cell.angle_alpha   90.00
_cell.angle_beta   90.00
_cell.angle_gamma   90.00
#
_symmetry.space_group_name_H-M   'P 1'
#
loop_
_entity.id
_entity.type
_entity.pdbx_description
1 polymer ?
#
loop_
_entity_poly.entity_id
_entity_poly.type
_entity_poly.pdbx_seq_one_letter_code
_entity_poly.pdbx_strand_id
1 'polypeptide(L)'
;MRKFVSILVPLLVLAQPAGAAGPAVAADVDALKACITTAGDNPEDCIETVVDPCIDGLSAESEEGVNGCYDREAEAWDAILNETYKMALKDAASFDEEISANGGEAEAAGSLKKAQRAWIAFRDAECDRLYNRNIDGTIRFTAYASCQNRLTAERAIALGKSDEPM
;
A
#
# COMPACT_ATOMS: atom_id res chain seq x y z
N MET A 1 26.20 56.59 8.91
CA MET A 1 26.54 55.39 9.70
C MET A 1 25.23 54.73 10.15
N ARG A 2 24.79 53.66 9.46
CA ARG A 2 23.57 52.90 9.78
C ARG A 2 24.02 51.47 10.07
N LYS A 3 23.98 51.06 11.35
CA LYS A 3 24.41 49.72 11.79
C LYS A 3 23.30 48.72 11.43
N PHE A 4 23.58 47.81 10.51
CA PHE A 4 22.72 46.66 10.25
C PHE A 4 23.01 45.59 11.30
N VAL A 5 22.02 45.27 12.13
CA VAL A 5 22.06 44.14 13.07
C VAL A 5 21.55 42.92 12.31
N SER A 6 22.45 42.01 11.97
CA SER A 6 22.10 40.72 11.35
C SER A 6 21.62 39.77 12.44
N ILE A 7 20.32 39.49 12.48
CA ILE A 7 19.75 38.45 13.35
C ILE A 7 19.79 37.14 12.56
N LEU A 8 20.70 36.25 12.94
CA LEU A 8 20.72 34.85 12.49
C LEU A 8 19.60 34.09 13.20
N VAL A 9 18.55 33.74 12.47
CA VAL A 9 17.51 32.81 12.94
C VAL A 9 18.00 31.39 12.66
N PRO A 10 18.18 30.53 13.68
CA PRO A 10 18.58 29.15 13.46
C PRO A 10 17.39 28.39 12.85
N LEU A 11 17.59 27.86 11.64
CA LEU A 11 16.63 26.98 10.98
C LEU A 11 16.64 25.63 11.71
N LEU A 12 15.69 25.42 12.62
CA LEU A 12 15.49 24.15 13.31
C LEU A 12 14.81 23.17 12.34
N VAL A 13 15.58 22.29 11.71
CA VAL A 13 15.05 21.20 10.88
C VAL A 13 14.47 20.14 11.82
N LEU A 14 13.15 20.10 11.94
CA LEU A 14 12.45 19.01 12.60
C LEU A 14 12.55 17.77 11.70
N ALA A 15 13.39 16.82 12.08
CA ALA A 15 13.41 15.50 11.47
C ALA A 15 12.09 14.80 11.80
N GLN A 16 11.20 14.67 10.82
CA GLN A 16 10.00 13.84 10.95
C GLN A 16 10.43 12.36 10.86
N PRO A 17 9.92 11.50 11.75
CA PRO A 17 10.15 10.06 11.64
C PRO A 17 9.47 9.56 10.38
N ALA A 18 10.24 8.99 9.46
CA ALA A 18 9.72 8.21 8.35
C ALA A 18 9.00 6.98 8.92
N GLY A 19 7.67 6.97 8.88
CA GLY A 19 6.87 5.78 9.23
C GLY A 19 5.50 6.02 9.87
N ALA A 20 5.07 7.25 10.11
CA ALA A 20 3.69 7.51 10.52
C ALA A 20 2.85 7.89 9.29
N ALA A 21 1.93 7.00 8.90
CA ALA A 21 0.87 7.34 7.96
C ALA A 21 0.09 8.55 8.50
N GLY A 22 -0.27 9.50 7.64
CA GLY A 22 -1.02 10.69 8.06
C GLY A 22 -2.39 10.30 8.65
N PRO A 23 -3.04 11.20 9.42
CA PRO A 23 -4.35 10.92 10.03
C PRO A 23 -5.44 10.47 9.04
N ALA A 24 -5.37 10.92 7.78
CA ALA A 24 -6.29 10.52 6.72
C ALA A 24 -6.12 9.04 6.33
N VAL A 25 -4.87 8.61 6.08
CA VAL A 25 -4.54 7.22 5.73
C VAL A 25 -4.94 6.25 6.84
N ALA A 26 -4.80 6.65 8.12
CA ALA A 26 -5.21 5.80 9.24
C ALA A 26 -6.71 5.51 9.24
N ALA A 27 -7.55 6.51 8.95
CA ALA A 27 -9.00 6.31 8.87
C ALA A 27 -9.41 5.41 7.69
N ASP A 28 -8.70 5.53 6.56
CA ASP A 28 -8.93 4.70 5.38
C ASP A 28 -8.54 3.25 5.62
N VAL A 29 -7.43 3.01 6.33
CA VAL A 29 -7.03 1.67 6.79
C VAL A 29 -8.13 1.06 7.67
N ASP A 30 -8.68 1.82 8.62
CA ASP A 30 -9.75 1.33 9.49
C ASP A 30 -11.01 0.98 8.69
N ALA A 31 -11.38 1.80 7.70
CA ALA A 31 -12.52 1.54 6.81
C ALA A 31 -12.33 0.27 5.99
N LEU A 32 -11.15 0.08 5.38
CA LEU A 32 -10.81 -1.12 4.62
C LEU A 32 -10.81 -2.38 5.49
N LYS A 33 -10.22 -2.34 6.69
CA LYS A 33 -10.24 -3.47 7.63
C LYS A 33 -11.66 -3.84 8.08
N ALA A 34 -12.52 -2.84 8.31
CA ALA A 34 -13.92 -3.07 8.64
C ALA A 34 -14.68 -3.72 7.46
N CYS A 35 -14.41 -3.29 6.23
CA CYS A 35 -14.95 -3.93 5.03
C CYS A 35 -14.50 -5.39 4.95
N ILE A 36 -13.19 -5.67 5.03
CA ILE A 36 -12.63 -7.02 4.91
C ILE A 36 -13.27 -7.97 5.92
N THR A 37 -13.47 -7.50 7.16
CA THR A 37 -14.12 -8.27 8.23
C THR A 37 -15.58 -8.64 7.88
N THR A 38 -16.27 -7.79 7.12
CA THR A 38 -17.68 -7.97 6.76
C THR A 38 -17.85 -8.73 5.44
N ALA A 39 -16.87 -8.67 4.55
CA ALA A 39 -16.91 -9.24 3.21
C ALA A 39 -16.87 -10.78 3.17
N GLY A 40 -16.49 -11.44 4.28
CA GLY A 40 -16.43 -12.89 4.38
C GLY A 40 -15.47 -13.49 3.36
N ASP A 41 -15.97 -14.36 2.50
CA ASP A 41 -15.17 -15.07 1.49
C ASP A 41 -14.76 -14.19 0.29
N ASN A 42 -15.29 -12.96 0.18
CA ASN A 42 -15.04 -12.06 -0.95
C ASN A 42 -14.37 -10.73 -0.53
N PRO A 43 -13.23 -10.73 0.18
CA PRO A 43 -12.54 -9.50 0.59
C PRO A 43 -12.12 -8.60 -0.59
N GLU A 44 -12.07 -9.14 -1.81
CA GLU A 44 -11.87 -8.38 -3.04
C GLU A 44 -13.01 -7.37 -3.32
N ASP A 45 -14.20 -7.56 -2.75
CA ASP A 45 -15.31 -6.59 -2.81
C ASP A 45 -15.02 -5.29 -2.04
N CYS A 46 -13.95 -5.27 -1.23
CA CYS A 46 -13.50 -4.08 -0.51
C CYS A 46 -12.59 -3.16 -1.33
N ILE A 47 -12.16 -3.61 -2.51
CA ILE A 47 -11.46 -2.75 -3.45
C ILE A 47 -12.45 -1.65 -3.87
N GLU A 48 -12.01 -0.38 -3.83
CA GLU A 48 -12.79 0.83 -4.06
C GLU A 48 -13.70 1.31 -2.90
N THR A 49 -13.61 0.71 -1.70
CA THR A 49 -14.32 1.20 -0.48
C THR A 49 -14.08 2.69 -0.18
N VAL A 50 -12.88 3.17 -0.42
CA VAL A 50 -12.45 4.57 -0.23
C VAL A 50 -12.56 5.34 -1.55
N VAL A 51 -12.30 4.69 -2.68
CA VAL A 51 -12.35 5.30 -4.02
C VAL A 51 -13.75 5.78 -4.36
N ASP A 52 -14.76 4.94 -4.20
CA ASP A 52 -16.15 5.25 -4.59
C ASP A 52 -16.68 6.52 -3.91
N PRO A 53 -16.71 6.62 -2.56
CA PRO A 53 -17.18 7.84 -1.90
C PRO A 53 -16.27 9.05 -2.16
N CYS A 54 -14.99 8.84 -2.47
CA CYS A 54 -14.08 9.91 -2.87
C CYS A 54 -14.49 10.50 -4.23
N ILE A 55 -14.70 9.64 -5.23
CA ILE A 55 -15.12 10.04 -6.58
C ILE A 55 -16.50 10.73 -6.55
N ASP A 56 -17.45 10.17 -5.81
CA ASP A 56 -18.80 10.74 -5.64
C ASP A 56 -18.78 12.14 -4.99
N GLY A 57 -17.78 12.41 -4.15
CA GLY A 57 -17.56 13.69 -3.51
C GLY A 57 -16.83 14.73 -4.36
N LEU A 58 -16.30 14.36 -5.52
CA LEU A 58 -15.52 15.30 -6.35
C LEU A 58 -16.40 16.40 -6.92
N SER A 59 -15.94 17.64 -6.77
CA SER A 59 -16.50 18.82 -7.43
C SER A 59 -15.53 19.37 -8.47
N ALA A 60 -16.00 20.26 -9.35
CA ALA A 60 -15.14 20.92 -10.34
C ALA A 60 -13.99 21.74 -9.71
N GLU A 61 -14.16 22.16 -8.44
CA GLU A 61 -13.16 22.91 -7.67
C GLU A 61 -12.27 22.01 -6.81
N SER A 62 -12.46 20.69 -6.87
CA SER A 62 -11.67 19.74 -6.10
C SER A 62 -10.22 19.75 -6.58
N GLU A 63 -9.29 20.01 -5.65
CA GLU A 63 -7.85 19.82 -5.90
C GLU A 63 -7.53 18.32 -6.09
N GLU A 64 -8.31 17.45 -5.45
CA GLU A 64 -8.25 16.01 -5.63
C GLU A 64 -9.02 15.60 -6.88
N GLY A 65 -8.37 14.86 -7.78
CA GLY A 65 -9.01 14.27 -8.96
C GLY A 65 -9.20 12.76 -8.79
N VAL A 66 -9.83 12.13 -9.78
CA VAL A 66 -10.08 10.67 -9.79
C VAL A 66 -8.82 9.85 -9.49
N ASN A 67 -7.66 10.25 -10.01
CA ASN A 67 -6.40 9.55 -9.75
C ASN A 67 -5.99 9.64 -8.27
N GLY A 68 -6.23 10.78 -7.62
CA GLY A 68 -5.94 10.98 -6.20
C GLY A 68 -6.78 10.09 -5.31
N CYS A 69 -8.05 9.85 -5.66
CA CYS A 69 -8.89 8.87 -4.95
C CYS A 69 -8.29 7.46 -4.99
N TYR A 70 -7.79 7.02 -6.15
CA TYR A 70 -7.09 5.75 -6.29
C TYR A 70 -5.77 5.71 -5.53
N ASP A 71 -4.97 6.78 -5.59
CA ASP A 71 -3.69 6.87 -4.87
C ASP A 71 -3.92 6.81 -3.35
N ARG A 72 -4.94 7.50 -2.84
CA ARG A 72 -5.35 7.48 -1.42
C ARG A 72 -5.70 6.07 -0.94
N GLU A 73 -6.54 5.36 -1.68
CA GLU A 73 -6.87 3.98 -1.30
C GLU A 73 -5.66 3.05 -1.44
N ALA A 74 -4.82 3.26 -2.45
CA ALA A 74 -3.58 2.49 -2.63
C ALA A 74 -2.61 2.68 -1.46
N GLU A 75 -2.50 3.89 -0.90
CA GLU A 75 -1.71 4.15 0.31
C GLU A 75 -2.25 3.39 1.52
N ALA A 76 -3.58 3.32 1.69
CA ALA A 76 -4.20 2.55 2.75
C ALA A 76 -4.00 1.03 2.56
N TRP A 77 -4.15 0.53 1.33
CA TRP A 77 -3.82 -0.86 1.00
C TRP A 77 -2.34 -1.19 1.20
N ASP A 78 -1.42 -0.28 0.89
CA ASP A 78 0.02 -0.47 1.13
C ASP A 78 0.34 -0.56 2.63
N ALA A 79 -0.34 0.24 3.47
CA ALA A 79 -0.22 0.12 4.92
C ALA A 79 -0.67 -1.26 5.41
N ILE A 80 -1.81 -1.76 4.94
CA ILE A 80 -2.33 -3.11 5.26
C ILE A 80 -1.38 -4.18 4.72
N LEU A 81 -0.86 -4.02 3.50
CA LEU A 81 0.09 -4.93 2.88
C LEU A 81 1.38 -5.05 3.70
N ASN A 82 1.92 -3.94 4.19
CA ASN A 82 3.14 -3.95 4.99
C ASN A 82 2.92 -4.56 6.38
N GLU A 83 1.73 -4.39 6.97
CA GLU A 83 1.35 -5.04 8.22
C GLU A 83 1.23 -6.56 8.05
N THR A 84 0.44 -7.01 7.09
CA THR A 84 0.23 -8.43 6.77
C THR A 84 1.53 -9.12 6.35
N TYR A 85 2.36 -8.47 5.53
CA TYR A 85 3.68 -9.00 5.17
C TYR A 85 4.60 -9.23 6.38
N LYS A 86 4.58 -8.33 7.38
CA LYS A 86 5.38 -8.52 8.61
C LYS A 86 4.89 -9.71 9.42
N MET A 87 3.58 -9.93 9.48
CA MET A 87 2.98 -11.09 10.15
C MET A 87 3.37 -12.38 9.42
N ALA A 88 3.10 -12.48 8.12
CA ALA A 88 3.46 -13.64 7.30
C ALA A 88 4.96 -13.95 7.34
N LEU A 89 5.82 -12.92 7.39
CA LEU A 89 7.27 -13.12 7.49
C LEU A 89 7.69 -13.66 8.86
N LYS A 90 7.03 -13.22 9.93
CA LYS A 90 7.28 -13.75 11.29
C LYS A 90 6.86 -15.21 11.38
N ASP A 91 5.73 -15.58 10.78
CA ASP A 91 5.22 -16.94 10.83
C ASP A 91 6.08 -17.87 9.96
N ALA A 92 6.48 -17.43 8.77
CA ALA A 92 7.45 -18.16 7.95
C ALA A 92 8.80 -18.35 8.65
N ALA A 93 9.27 -17.36 9.42
CA ALA A 93 10.50 -17.49 10.20
C ALA A 93 10.35 -18.48 11.35
N SER A 94 9.21 -18.49 12.04
CA SER A 94 8.89 -19.47 13.09
C SER A 94 8.88 -20.89 12.52
N PHE A 95 8.25 -21.09 11.35
CA PHE A 95 8.26 -22.36 10.64
C PHE A 95 9.68 -22.80 10.26
N ASP A 96 10.50 -21.88 9.74
CA ASP A 96 11.89 -22.15 9.39
C ASP A 96 12.73 -22.58 10.62
N GLU A 97 12.49 -22.00 11.79
CA GLU A 97 13.12 -22.41 13.06
C GLU A 97 12.73 -23.84 13.44
N GLU A 98 11.45 -24.20 13.34
CA GLU A 98 10.95 -25.55 13.63
C GLU A 98 11.53 -26.60 12.67
N ILE A 99 11.57 -26.31 11.37
CA ILE A 99 12.16 -27.21 10.36
C ILE A 99 13.66 -27.40 10.61
N SER A 100 14.38 -26.31 10.88
CA SER A 100 15.82 -26.35 11.16
C SER A 100 16.14 -27.16 12.42
N ALA A 101 15.34 -27.02 13.49
CA ALA A 101 15.50 -27.78 14.73
C ALA A 101 15.34 -29.30 14.53
N ASN A 102 14.56 -29.69 13.52
CA ASN A 102 14.35 -31.09 13.13
C ASN A 102 15.32 -31.58 12.04
N GLY A 103 16.33 -30.79 11.69
CA GLY A 103 17.36 -31.14 10.70
C GLY A 103 16.92 -31.01 9.24
N GLY A 104 15.80 -30.33 8.97
CA GLY A 104 15.33 -30.03 7.62
C GLY A 104 15.96 -28.78 7.01
N GLU A 105 15.72 -28.57 5.72
CA GLU A 105 16.10 -27.35 5.00
C GLU A 105 14.98 -26.31 5.12
N ALA A 106 15.32 -25.13 5.65
CA ALA A 106 14.39 -24.05 5.95
C ALA A 106 14.62 -22.85 5.00
N GLU A 107 13.59 -22.44 4.28
CA GLU A 107 13.67 -21.39 3.24
C GLU A 107 12.31 -20.66 3.05
N ALA A 108 11.34 -20.84 3.95
CA ALA A 108 10.01 -20.24 3.81
C ALA A 108 10.08 -18.70 3.87
N ALA A 109 10.80 -18.14 4.84
CA ALA A 109 10.96 -16.69 4.98
C ALA A 109 11.76 -16.09 3.81
N GLY A 110 12.78 -16.81 3.33
CA GLY A 110 13.56 -16.44 2.15
C GLY A 110 12.73 -16.43 0.87
N SER A 111 11.90 -17.45 0.70
CA SER A 111 10.95 -17.59 -0.41
C SER A 111 9.89 -16.51 -0.41
N LEU A 112 9.31 -16.17 0.75
CA LEU A 112 8.33 -15.09 0.88
C LEU A 112 8.94 -13.73 0.50
N LYS A 113 10.16 -13.43 0.99
CA LYS A 113 10.88 -12.20 0.60
C LYS A 113 11.12 -12.13 -0.91
N LYS A 114 11.49 -13.27 -1.54
CA LYS A 114 11.71 -13.36 -2.98
C LYS A 114 10.40 -13.13 -3.75
N ALA A 115 9.32 -13.78 -3.32
CA ALA A 115 7.99 -13.62 -3.92
C ALA A 115 7.51 -12.16 -3.84
N GLN A 116 7.67 -11.50 -2.69
CA GLN A 116 7.25 -10.11 -2.51
C GLN A 116 8.01 -9.16 -3.45
N ARG A 117 9.34 -9.32 -3.59
CA ARG A 117 10.13 -8.51 -4.54
C ARG A 117 9.74 -8.74 -6.00
N ALA A 118 9.49 -9.99 -6.38
CA ALA A 118 9.04 -10.33 -7.72
C ALA A 118 7.66 -9.74 -8.01
N TRP A 119 6.75 -9.78 -7.03
CA TRP A 119 5.43 -9.17 -7.14
C TRP A 119 5.50 -7.65 -7.33
N ILE A 120 6.37 -6.93 -6.60
CA ILE A 120 6.55 -5.47 -6.81
C ILE A 120 6.96 -5.19 -8.26
N ALA A 121 7.96 -5.93 -8.77
CA ALA A 121 8.41 -5.78 -10.15
C ALA A 121 7.31 -6.10 -11.17
N PHE A 122 6.48 -7.11 -10.90
CA PHE A 122 5.30 -7.42 -11.72
C PHE A 122 4.27 -6.29 -11.70
N ARG A 123 3.90 -5.80 -10.52
CA ARG A 123 2.93 -4.72 -10.35
C ARG A 123 3.34 -3.49 -11.15
N ASP A 124 4.58 -3.05 -10.97
CA ASP A 124 5.09 -1.85 -11.62
C ASP A 124 5.11 -2.04 -13.15
N ALA A 125 5.60 -3.18 -13.64
CA ALA A 125 5.62 -3.49 -15.07
C ALA A 125 4.22 -3.59 -15.70
N GLU A 126 3.25 -4.16 -14.97
CA GLU A 126 1.89 -4.31 -15.44
C GLU A 126 1.15 -2.97 -15.49
N CYS A 127 1.31 -2.13 -14.46
CA CYS A 127 0.72 -0.80 -14.45
C CYS A 127 1.35 0.11 -15.51
N ASP A 128 2.67 0.01 -15.74
CA ASP A 128 3.33 0.68 -16.87
C ASP A 128 2.81 0.18 -18.22
N ARG A 129 2.53 -1.12 -18.37
CA ARG A 129 1.92 -1.66 -19.59
C ARG A 129 0.55 -1.05 -19.85
N LEU A 130 -0.28 -0.89 -18.81
CA LEU A 130 -1.60 -0.26 -18.93
C LEU A 130 -1.51 1.24 -19.20
N TYR A 131 -0.55 1.94 -18.58
CA TYR A 131 -0.25 3.34 -18.89
C TYR A 131 0.11 3.51 -20.37
N ASN A 132 1.07 2.72 -20.87
CA ASN A 132 1.56 2.78 -22.24
C ASN A 132 0.51 2.34 -23.27
N ARG A 133 -0.42 1.45 -22.91
CA ARG A 133 -1.56 1.08 -23.76
C ARG A 133 -2.49 2.27 -24.04
N ASN A 134 -2.48 3.27 -23.17
CA ASN A 134 -3.35 4.45 -23.23
C ASN A 134 -2.56 5.73 -23.56
N ILE A 135 -1.40 5.61 -24.21
CA ILE A 135 -0.43 6.72 -24.37
C ILE A 135 -1.03 7.98 -25.01
N ASP A 136 -2.01 7.83 -25.91
CA ASP A 136 -2.62 8.94 -26.66
C ASP A 136 -3.64 9.76 -25.85
N GLY A 137 -4.02 9.32 -24.64
CA GLY A 137 -5.06 9.96 -23.82
C GLY A 137 -4.64 10.23 -22.38
N THR A 138 -5.37 11.12 -21.71
CA THR A 138 -5.16 11.40 -20.27
C THR A 138 -5.64 10.26 -19.37
N ILE A 139 -6.50 9.36 -19.89
CA ILE A 139 -6.96 8.16 -19.16
C ILE A 139 -5.82 7.24 -18.71
N ARG A 140 -4.63 7.34 -19.33
CA ARG A 140 -3.42 6.60 -18.90
C ARG A 140 -3.07 6.80 -17.43
N PHE A 141 -3.30 7.99 -16.88
CA PHE A 141 -3.01 8.28 -15.48
C PHE A 141 -3.98 7.53 -14.57
N THR A 142 -5.27 7.54 -14.89
CA THR A 142 -6.29 6.77 -14.15
C THR A 142 -6.08 5.27 -14.29
N ALA A 143 -5.73 4.79 -15.48
CA ALA A 143 -5.41 3.38 -15.72
C ALA A 143 -4.20 2.90 -14.91
N TYR A 144 -3.21 3.76 -14.71
CA TYR A 144 -2.06 3.47 -13.85
C TYR A 144 -2.45 3.47 -12.38
N ALA A 145 -3.14 4.52 -11.91
CA ALA A 145 -3.54 4.66 -10.50
C ALA A 145 -4.48 3.52 -10.05
N SER A 146 -5.49 3.19 -10.85
CA SER A 146 -6.41 2.08 -10.54
C SER A 146 -5.71 0.71 -10.56
N CYS A 147 -4.72 0.53 -11.43
CA CYS A 147 -3.88 -0.67 -11.44
C CYS A 147 -3.05 -0.79 -10.16
N GLN A 148 -2.40 0.29 -9.74
CA GLN A 148 -1.60 0.33 -8.51
C GLN A 148 -2.48 0.02 -7.28
N ASN A 149 -3.66 0.63 -7.20
CA ASN A 149 -4.64 0.37 -6.16
C ASN A 149 -5.04 -1.11 -6.10
N ARG A 150 -5.60 -1.63 -7.21
CA ARG A 150 -6.12 -2.99 -7.28
C ARG A 150 -5.06 -4.05 -6.98
N LEU A 151 -3.88 -3.96 -7.61
CA LEU A 151 -2.83 -4.97 -7.40
C LEU A 151 -2.26 -4.93 -5.97
N THR A 152 -2.19 -3.76 -5.35
CA THR A 152 -1.77 -3.62 -3.94
C THR A 152 -2.79 -4.24 -3.00
N ALA A 153 -4.09 -3.98 -3.25
CA ALA A 153 -5.19 -4.58 -2.50
C ALA A 153 -5.20 -6.12 -2.60
N GLU A 154 -5.16 -6.66 -3.83
CA GLU A 154 -5.12 -8.10 -4.09
C GLU A 154 -3.96 -8.78 -3.35
N ARG A 155 -2.78 -8.13 -3.30
CA ARG A 155 -1.63 -8.68 -2.59
C ARG A 155 -1.80 -8.65 -1.07
N ALA A 156 -2.36 -7.57 -0.53
CA ALA A 156 -2.65 -7.46 0.90
C ALA A 156 -3.63 -8.55 1.33
N ILE A 157 -4.70 -8.75 0.56
CA ILE A 157 -5.71 -9.79 0.78
C ILE A 157 -5.08 -11.18 0.68
N ALA A 158 -4.28 -11.45 -0.36
CA ALA A 158 -3.66 -12.75 -0.56
C ALA A 158 -2.69 -13.14 0.56
N LEU A 159 -1.95 -12.18 1.13
CA LEU A 159 -1.08 -12.43 2.28
C LEU A 159 -1.88 -12.61 3.57
N GLY A 160 -3.03 -11.96 3.72
CA GLY A 160 -3.92 -12.20 4.87
C GLY A 160 -4.58 -13.58 4.86
N LYS A 161 -4.85 -14.16 3.68
CA LYS A 161 -5.42 -15.51 3.55
C LYS A 161 -4.43 -16.63 3.88
N SER A 162 -3.11 -16.40 3.77
CA SER A 162 -2.10 -17.44 4.06
C SER A 162 -1.90 -17.75 5.54
N ASP A 163 -2.57 -17.03 6.43
CA ASP A 163 -2.55 -17.27 7.88
C ASP A 163 -3.54 -18.37 8.30
N GLU A 164 -4.33 -18.95 7.38
CA GLU A 164 -5.07 -20.18 7.64
C GLU A 164 -4.12 -21.39 7.68
N PRO A 165 -4.20 -22.23 8.73
CA PRO A 165 -3.40 -23.46 8.79
C PRO A 165 -3.76 -24.37 7.62
N MET A 166 -2.76 -24.72 6.79
CA MET A 166 -2.87 -25.74 5.74
C MET A 166 -3.23 -27.12 6.30
#